data_AF-A0A443HTF3-F1
#
_entry.id   AF-A0A443HTF3-F1
#
_cell.length_a   1.000
_cell.length_b   1.000
_cell.length_c   1.000
_cell.angle_alpha   90.00
_cell.angle_beta   90.00
_cell.angle_gamma   90.00
#
_symmetry.space_group_name_H-M   'P 1'
#
loop_
_entity.id
_entity.type
_entity.pdbx_description
1 polymer ?
#
loop_
_entity_poly.entity_id
_entity_poly.type
_entity_poly.pdbx_seq_one_letter_code
_entity_poly.pdbx_strand_id
1 'polypeptide(L)'
;MLLSSLRNWAPFRIDALGLVTMLGADALNLTLGRLVYSRFAEFLPLLGAFLIANNDITKPIPGFVAYNITDGIMATDVTGWFSRWLLCQEFKPCSTILCISIRETERLTLRHTASFIIGITCMTPIIVLPIVMGDWWGFVNALSMLLSILVRKVIMDQNRHAISTAARQAFDTSKDVVKTFWTLPTGTVITIYTPRRILTDVLLTNPRPHRLRLYNAARALGWVAFGCHIISLGMTTLFNQIISVALLLLATVMVVYRFGEREYLIGNDIVICRCDAKGERFRAATYARLDLSGKEEESMVLWNLFPHKTNTEWWSKYRDCVRQGNSGFTSWDEKLAGYYDEKVV
;
A
#
# COMPACT_ATOMS: atom_id res chain seq x y z
N MET A 1 -30.27 2.54 -38.17
CA MET A 1 -31.11 3.62 -37.60
C MET A 1 -30.78 3.89 -36.12
N LEU A 2 -30.83 2.90 -35.23
CA LEU A 2 -30.58 3.14 -33.79
C LEU A 2 -29.12 3.56 -33.47
N LEU A 3 -28.12 2.89 -34.05
CA LEU A 3 -26.70 3.21 -33.89
C LEU A 3 -26.31 4.57 -34.50
N SER A 4 -26.90 4.93 -35.64
CA SER A 4 -26.71 6.23 -36.28
C SER A 4 -27.31 7.37 -35.45
N SER A 5 -28.45 7.12 -34.76
CA SER A 5 -29.04 8.07 -33.83
C SER A 5 -28.16 8.28 -32.60
N LEU A 6 -27.59 7.20 -32.04
CA LEU A 6 -26.66 7.28 -30.90
C LEU A 6 -25.35 8.00 -31.24
N ARG A 7 -24.84 7.82 -32.48
CA ARG A 7 -23.63 8.52 -32.94
C ARG A 7 -23.80 10.04 -32.96
N ASN A 8 -24.97 10.53 -33.36
CA ASN A 8 -25.27 11.96 -33.46
C ASN A 8 -25.87 12.53 -32.17
N TRP A 9 -26.04 11.70 -31.14
CA TRP A 9 -26.63 12.12 -29.87
C TRP A 9 -25.62 12.91 -29.05
N ALA A 10 -25.82 14.23 -28.98
CA ALA A 10 -24.98 15.15 -28.21
C ALA A 10 -25.80 16.27 -27.55
N PRO A 11 -26.71 15.94 -26.61
CA PRO A 11 -27.55 16.95 -25.94
C PRO A 11 -26.78 17.90 -25.02
N PHE A 12 -25.56 17.56 -24.59
CA PHE A 12 -24.70 18.38 -23.75
C PHE A 12 -23.21 18.05 -23.97
N ARG A 13 -22.32 18.92 -23.50
CA ARG A 13 -20.87 18.71 -23.52
C ARG A 13 -20.38 18.37 -22.11
N ILE A 14 -19.71 17.23 -21.96
CA ILE A 14 -19.06 16.85 -20.70
C ILE A 14 -17.58 17.20 -20.80
N ASP A 15 -17.02 17.86 -19.78
CA ASP A 15 -15.57 17.94 -19.60
C ASP A 15 -15.05 16.64 -18.96
N ALA A 16 -15.03 15.58 -19.75
CA ALA A 16 -14.51 14.28 -19.31
C ALA A 16 -13.00 14.33 -19.03
N LEU A 17 -12.29 15.33 -19.54
CA LEU A 17 -10.85 15.46 -19.42
C LEU A 17 -10.42 15.86 -18.00
N GLY A 18 -11.05 16.90 -17.43
CA GLY A 18 -10.80 17.29 -16.04
C GLY A 18 -11.16 16.17 -15.05
N LEU A 19 -12.24 15.45 -15.34
CA LEU A 19 -12.73 14.34 -14.54
C LEU A 19 -11.73 13.17 -14.50
N VAL A 20 -11.15 12.81 -15.64
CA VAL A 20 -10.22 11.68 -15.77
C VAL A 20 -8.82 11.98 -15.20
N THR A 21 -8.42 13.25 -15.21
CA THR A 21 -7.08 13.67 -14.78
C THR A 21 -6.97 13.94 -13.29
N MET A 22 -8.04 14.43 -12.64
CA MET A 22 -7.99 14.82 -11.23
C MET A 22 -8.60 13.81 -10.25
N LEU A 23 -9.64 13.05 -10.65
CA LEU A 23 -10.37 12.26 -9.67
C LEU A 23 -9.63 10.98 -9.26
N GLY A 24 -9.43 10.84 -7.95
CA GLY A 24 -8.93 9.60 -7.33
C GLY A 24 -7.44 9.35 -7.53
N ALA A 25 -6.67 10.30 -8.05
CA ALA A 25 -5.24 10.13 -8.30
C ALA A 25 -4.47 9.74 -7.03
N ASP A 26 -4.67 10.46 -5.93
CA ASP A 26 -4.01 10.16 -4.65
C ASP A 26 -4.46 8.83 -4.07
N ALA A 27 -5.77 8.54 -4.13
CA ALA A 27 -6.33 7.28 -3.65
C ALA A 27 -5.79 6.08 -4.44
N LEU A 28 -5.65 6.20 -5.76
CA LEU A 28 -5.07 5.18 -6.62
C LEU A 28 -3.57 5.02 -6.39
N ASN A 29 -2.83 6.12 -6.23
CA ASN A 29 -1.40 6.09 -5.90
C ASN A 29 -1.17 5.32 -4.60
N LEU A 30 -1.97 5.61 -3.57
CA LEU A 30 -1.94 4.89 -2.30
C LEU A 30 -2.28 3.41 -2.51
N THR A 31 -3.42 3.12 -3.16
CA THR A 31 -3.97 1.77 -3.26
C THR A 31 -3.10 0.84 -4.12
N LEU A 32 -2.71 1.27 -5.31
CA LEU A 32 -1.91 0.48 -6.26
C LEU A 32 -0.47 0.33 -5.81
N GLY A 33 0.10 1.37 -5.20
CA GLY A 33 1.49 1.34 -4.73
C GLY A 33 1.73 0.36 -3.59
N ARG A 34 0.70 -0.19 -2.94
CA ARG A 34 0.83 -1.30 -1.97
C ARG A 34 1.32 -2.60 -2.59
N LEU A 35 1.19 -2.76 -3.91
CA LEU A 35 1.56 -3.96 -4.66
C LEU A 35 0.81 -5.23 -4.22
N VAL A 36 -0.34 -5.08 -3.56
CA VAL A 36 -1.28 -6.16 -3.23
C VAL A 36 -2.05 -6.57 -4.48
N TYR A 37 -2.41 -7.85 -4.59
CA TYR A 37 -3.16 -8.36 -5.73
C TYR A 37 -4.66 -8.28 -5.46
N SER A 38 -5.41 -7.87 -6.48
CA SER A 38 -6.87 -7.96 -6.53
C SER A 38 -7.30 -9.07 -7.48
N ARG A 39 -8.23 -9.92 -7.02
CA ARG A 39 -8.81 -11.00 -7.84
C ARG A 39 -9.66 -10.50 -9.00
N PHE A 40 -10.21 -9.28 -8.90
CA PHE A 40 -11.21 -8.78 -9.84
C PHE A 40 -10.71 -7.59 -10.65
N ALA A 41 -9.90 -6.71 -10.07
CA ALA A 41 -9.62 -5.41 -10.66
C ALA A 41 -8.28 -5.28 -11.41
N GLU A 42 -7.47 -6.35 -11.48
CA GLU A 42 -6.13 -6.26 -12.08
C GLU A 42 -6.10 -5.87 -13.56
N PHE A 43 -7.10 -6.27 -14.35
CA PHE A 43 -7.19 -5.98 -15.78
C PHE A 43 -8.27 -4.94 -16.13
N LEU A 44 -8.82 -4.24 -15.13
CA LEU A 44 -9.79 -3.18 -15.38
C LEU A 44 -9.10 -1.86 -15.77
N PRO A 45 -9.67 -1.06 -16.68
CA PRO A 45 -9.10 0.25 -16.97
C PRO A 45 -9.30 1.16 -15.76
N LEU A 46 -8.27 1.92 -15.38
CA LEU A 46 -8.34 2.82 -14.20
C LEU A 46 -8.05 4.25 -14.62
N LEU A 47 -8.56 5.19 -13.84
CA LEU A 47 -8.13 6.58 -13.86
C LEU A 47 -6.66 6.70 -13.46
N GLY A 48 -6.05 7.86 -13.69
CA GLY A 48 -4.70 8.13 -13.20
C GLY A 48 -3.58 7.24 -13.77
N ALA A 49 -3.73 6.73 -15.00
CA ALA A 49 -2.70 5.91 -15.64
C ALA A 49 -1.32 6.61 -15.71
N PHE A 50 -1.32 7.94 -15.76
CA PHE A 50 -0.11 8.77 -15.72
C PHE A 50 0.70 8.58 -14.43
N LEU A 51 0.08 8.28 -13.29
CA LEU A 51 0.78 8.05 -12.01
C LEU A 51 1.74 6.87 -12.11
N ILE A 52 1.31 5.83 -12.83
CA ILE A 52 2.08 4.61 -13.05
C ILE A 52 3.22 4.91 -14.04
N ALA A 53 2.94 5.64 -15.12
CA ALA A 53 3.95 6.07 -16.08
C ALA A 53 5.02 6.97 -15.43
N ASN A 54 4.61 7.86 -14.53
CA ASN A 54 5.47 8.76 -13.77
C ASN A 54 6.23 8.05 -12.63
N ASN A 55 5.90 6.79 -12.35
CA ASN A 55 6.49 6.00 -11.27
C ASN A 55 6.20 6.57 -9.87
N ASP A 56 5.07 7.24 -9.70
CA ASP A 56 4.68 7.85 -8.43
C ASP A 56 4.41 6.78 -7.35
N ILE A 57 3.88 5.63 -7.76
CA ILE A 57 3.54 4.49 -6.91
C ILE A 57 4.72 3.88 -6.15
N THR A 58 5.97 4.14 -6.58
CA THR A 58 7.18 3.65 -5.89
C THR A 58 7.86 4.72 -5.05
N LYS A 59 7.44 5.99 -5.15
CA LYS A 59 8.07 7.09 -4.40
C LYS A 59 7.87 6.88 -2.89
N PRO A 60 8.89 7.12 -2.05
CA PRO A 60 8.74 7.01 -0.61
C PRO A 60 7.75 8.03 -0.07
N ILE A 61 7.07 7.70 1.03
CA ILE A 61 6.18 8.62 1.75
C ILE A 61 6.87 8.99 3.07
N PRO A 62 7.10 10.27 3.37
CA PRO A 62 7.77 10.70 4.59
C PRO A 62 6.87 10.54 5.83
N GLY A 63 7.47 10.70 7.01
CA GLY A 63 6.75 10.74 8.30
C GLY A 63 6.67 9.41 9.04
N PHE A 64 7.35 8.37 8.53
CA PHE A 64 7.52 7.12 9.25
C PHE A 64 8.82 7.15 10.04
N VAL A 65 8.82 6.50 11.20
CA VAL A 65 10.05 6.23 11.95
C VAL A 65 10.02 4.78 12.39
N ALA A 66 10.99 4.00 11.92
CA ALA A 66 11.21 2.61 12.26
C ALA A 66 12.37 2.49 13.25
N TYR A 67 12.09 1.96 14.43
CA TYR A 67 13.07 1.67 15.46
C TYR A 67 13.29 0.15 15.48
N ASN A 68 14.42 -0.31 14.96
CA ASN A 68 14.87 -1.68 15.13
C ASN A 68 15.55 -1.80 16.50
N ILE A 69 14.76 -2.19 17.49
CA ILE A 69 15.17 -2.21 18.88
C ILE A 69 16.26 -3.27 19.10
N THR A 70 16.13 -4.44 18.46
CA THR A 70 17.07 -5.55 18.62
C THR A 70 18.47 -5.21 18.09
N ASP A 71 18.59 -4.48 16.98
CA ASP A 71 19.89 -4.12 16.41
C ASP A 71 20.33 -2.68 16.70
N GLY A 72 19.53 -1.89 17.44
CA GLY A 72 19.85 -0.50 17.75
C GLY A 72 19.88 0.43 16.52
N ILE A 73 19.06 0.15 15.50
CA ILE A 73 19.00 0.96 14.27
C ILE A 73 17.71 1.79 14.24
N MET A 74 17.83 3.09 13.98
CA MET A 74 16.69 3.97 13.71
C MET A 74 16.72 4.36 12.23
N ALA A 75 15.60 4.18 11.53
CA ALA A 75 15.44 4.56 10.14
C ALA A 75 14.18 5.40 9.95
N THR A 76 14.31 6.53 9.25
CA THR A 76 13.17 7.37 8.85
C THR A 76 12.67 7.06 7.45
N ASP A 77 13.48 6.32 6.69
CA ASP A 77 13.20 5.99 5.29
C ASP A 77 12.58 4.60 5.19
N VAL A 78 11.36 4.57 4.67
CA VAL A 78 10.58 3.35 4.48
C VAL A 78 10.27 3.21 3.00
N THR A 79 10.26 1.98 2.51
CA THR A 79 9.92 1.69 1.12
C THR A 79 8.52 2.19 0.77
N GLY A 80 8.40 2.73 -0.45
CA GLY A 80 7.16 3.38 -0.89
C GLY A 80 5.96 2.43 -0.88
N TRP A 81 6.20 1.14 -1.17
CA TRP A 81 5.13 0.14 -1.17
C TRP A 81 4.66 -0.20 0.25
N PHE A 82 5.59 -0.33 1.20
CA PHE A 82 5.27 -0.71 2.57
C PHE A 82 4.60 0.43 3.32
N SER A 83 5.09 1.67 3.14
CA SER A 83 4.43 2.88 3.66
C SER A 83 2.98 2.98 3.22
N ARG A 84 2.71 2.74 1.93
CA ARG A 84 1.33 2.74 1.39
C ARG A 84 0.50 1.61 1.98
N TRP A 85 1.10 0.43 2.15
CA TRP A 85 0.39 -0.70 2.73
C TRP A 85 -0.06 -0.38 4.15
N LEU A 86 0.86 0.16 4.98
CA LEU A 86 0.58 0.60 6.34
C LEU A 86 -0.53 1.67 6.40
N LEU A 87 -0.52 2.66 5.51
CA LEU A 87 -1.52 3.74 5.51
C LEU A 87 -2.94 3.28 5.13
N CYS A 88 -3.07 2.18 4.39
CA CYS A 88 -4.40 1.61 4.09
C CYS A 88 -4.94 0.73 5.22
N GLN A 89 -4.15 0.40 6.24
CA GLN A 89 -4.61 -0.43 7.34
C GLN A 89 -5.27 0.40 8.44
N GLU A 90 -6.33 -0.15 9.03
CA GLU A 90 -6.96 0.42 10.22
C GLU A 90 -6.31 -0.13 11.48
N PHE A 91 -5.28 0.55 11.97
CA PHE A 91 -4.55 0.13 13.17
C PHE A 91 -5.23 0.62 14.45
N LYS A 92 -5.24 -0.25 15.46
CA LYS A 92 -5.53 0.16 16.84
C LYS A 92 -4.21 0.66 17.46
N PRO A 93 -4.16 1.91 17.95
CA PRO A 93 -2.95 2.46 18.55
C PRO A 93 -2.42 1.57 19.68
N CYS A 94 -1.10 1.38 19.73
CA CYS A 94 -0.40 0.73 20.85
C CYS A 94 -0.90 -0.70 21.16
N SER A 95 -1.50 -1.39 20.19
CA SER A 95 -2.02 -2.76 20.35
C SER A 95 -1.81 -3.62 19.13
N THR A 96 -1.73 -3.03 17.94
CA THR A 96 -1.49 -3.77 16.70
C THR A 96 -0.05 -4.31 16.68
N ILE A 97 0.06 -5.63 16.51
CA ILE A 97 1.30 -6.37 16.28
C ILE A 97 1.23 -6.99 14.89
N LEU A 98 2.27 -6.76 14.08
CA LEU A 98 2.43 -7.36 12.77
C LEU A 98 3.57 -8.38 12.81
N CYS A 99 3.32 -9.56 12.25
CA CYS A 99 4.34 -10.60 12.07
C CYS A 99 4.52 -10.83 10.58
N ILE A 100 5.72 -10.55 10.08
CA ILE A 100 6.07 -10.73 8.67
C ILE A 100 6.81 -12.06 8.52
N SER A 101 6.34 -12.87 7.59
CA SER A 101 6.93 -14.17 7.25
C SER A 101 6.91 -14.38 5.75
N ILE A 102 7.73 -15.31 5.27
CA ILE A 102 7.72 -15.72 3.87
C ILE A 102 7.06 -17.07 3.75
N ARG A 103 6.12 -17.19 2.81
CA ARG A 103 5.49 -18.46 2.45
C ARG A 103 5.93 -18.89 1.05
N GLU A 104 6.16 -20.18 0.88
CA GLU A 104 6.35 -20.76 -0.45
C GLU A 104 5.13 -20.50 -1.35
N THR A 105 5.39 -20.13 -2.60
CA THR A 105 4.38 -19.58 -3.50
C THR A 105 3.32 -20.62 -3.89
N GLU A 106 2.05 -20.35 -3.60
CA GLU A 106 0.93 -21.07 -4.23
C GLU A 106 0.88 -20.74 -5.74
N ARG A 107 0.47 -21.72 -6.57
CA ARG A 107 0.44 -21.60 -8.05
C ARG A 107 -0.31 -20.33 -8.50
N LEU A 108 0.43 -19.35 -9.00
CA LEU A 108 -0.02 -18.03 -9.47
C LEU A 108 -1.07 -18.06 -10.59
N THR A 109 -1.19 -19.16 -11.32
CA THR A 109 -2.04 -19.25 -12.52
C THR A 109 -3.53 -19.15 -12.21
N LEU A 110 -4.01 -19.71 -11.10
CA LEU A 110 -5.43 -19.63 -10.73
C LEU A 110 -5.86 -18.23 -10.23
N ARG A 111 -4.88 -17.39 -9.88
CA ARG A 111 -5.09 -16.08 -9.25
C ARG A 111 -5.42 -14.99 -10.28
N HIS A 112 -4.95 -15.13 -11.52
CA HIS A 112 -5.13 -14.12 -12.58
C HIS A 112 -6.28 -14.41 -13.55
N THR A 113 -6.83 -15.63 -13.56
CA THR A 113 -7.87 -16.01 -14.54
C THR A 113 -9.15 -15.21 -14.38
N ALA A 114 -9.61 -15.01 -13.14
CA ALA A 114 -10.84 -14.26 -12.86
C ALA A 114 -10.74 -12.79 -13.29
N SER A 115 -9.65 -12.10 -12.90
CA SER A 115 -9.44 -10.70 -13.28
C SER A 115 -9.28 -10.54 -14.79
N PHE A 116 -8.63 -11.49 -15.46
CA PHE A 116 -8.46 -11.48 -16.92
C PHE A 116 -9.80 -11.62 -17.65
N ILE A 117 -10.65 -12.58 -17.24
CA ILE A 117 -11.99 -12.77 -17.82
C ILE A 117 -12.84 -11.52 -17.63
N ILE A 118 -12.83 -10.93 -16.44
CA ILE A 118 -13.55 -9.68 -16.14
C ILE A 118 -13.02 -8.54 -17.02
N GLY A 119 -11.70 -8.40 -17.13
CA GLY A 119 -11.06 -7.39 -17.99
C GLY A 119 -11.48 -7.51 -19.46
N ILE A 120 -11.45 -8.72 -20.02
CA ILE A 120 -11.92 -8.98 -21.39
C ILE A 120 -13.40 -8.62 -21.54
N THR A 121 -14.22 -9.08 -20.61
CA THR A 121 -15.68 -8.86 -20.64
C THR A 121 -16.01 -7.37 -20.60
N CYS A 122 -15.31 -6.59 -19.77
CA CYS A 122 -15.49 -5.15 -19.67
C CYS A 122 -14.92 -4.38 -20.88
N MET A 123 -13.79 -4.81 -21.44
CA MET A 123 -13.15 -4.11 -22.56
C MET A 123 -13.80 -4.42 -23.92
N THR A 124 -14.41 -5.60 -24.09
CA THR A 124 -14.99 -6.01 -25.38
C THR A 124 -16.05 -5.02 -25.88
N PRO A 125 -17.05 -4.60 -25.09
CA PRO A 125 -18.02 -3.60 -25.52
C PRO A 125 -17.39 -2.26 -25.89
N ILE A 126 -16.37 -1.82 -25.13
CA ILE A 126 -15.66 -0.56 -25.35
C ILE A 126 -14.91 -0.57 -26.68
N ILE A 127 -14.44 -1.73 -27.14
CA ILE A 127 -13.74 -1.88 -28.42
C ILE A 127 -14.73 -2.06 -29.58
N VAL A 128 -15.74 -2.92 -29.41
CA VAL A 128 -16.66 -3.31 -30.49
C VAL A 128 -17.65 -2.19 -30.84
N LEU A 129 -18.20 -1.49 -29.84
CA LEU A 129 -19.21 -0.45 -30.07
C LEU A 129 -18.70 0.70 -30.97
N PRO A 130 -17.51 1.30 -30.73
CA PRO A 130 -16.99 2.32 -31.62
C PRO A 130 -16.78 1.85 -33.05
N ILE A 131 -16.30 0.61 -33.26
CA ILE A 131 -16.11 0.03 -34.60
C ILE A 131 -17.45 -0.06 -35.33
N VAL A 132 -18.47 -0.61 -34.67
CA VAL A 132 -19.81 -0.77 -35.24
C VAL A 132 -20.48 0.58 -35.50
N MET A 133 -20.21 1.60 -34.69
CA MET A 133 -20.70 2.97 -34.89
C MET A 133 -19.92 3.77 -35.93
N GLY A 134 -18.76 3.29 -36.38
CA GLY A 134 -17.83 4.03 -37.23
C GLY A 134 -17.18 5.22 -36.54
N ASP A 135 -16.99 5.14 -35.22
CA ASP A 135 -16.29 6.12 -34.38
C ASP A 135 -14.84 5.69 -34.15
N TRP A 136 -13.95 6.09 -35.06
CA TRP A 136 -12.52 5.77 -34.98
C TRP A 136 -11.83 6.41 -33.77
N TRP A 137 -12.29 7.57 -33.30
CA TRP A 137 -11.77 8.19 -32.08
C TRP A 137 -12.11 7.35 -30.86
N GLY A 138 -13.34 6.83 -30.77
CA GLY A 138 -13.74 5.88 -29.72
C GLY A 138 -12.91 4.59 -29.73
N PHE A 139 -12.55 4.09 -30.92
CA PHE A 139 -11.67 2.92 -31.05
C PHE A 139 -10.24 3.21 -30.55
N VAL A 140 -9.66 4.36 -30.92
CA VAL A 140 -8.33 4.79 -30.44
C VAL A 140 -8.35 4.97 -28.92
N ASN A 141 -9.44 5.49 -28.36
CA ASN A 141 -9.64 5.60 -26.91
C ASN A 141 -9.62 4.22 -26.24
N ALA A 142 -10.39 3.27 -26.77
CA ALA A 142 -10.43 1.90 -26.26
C ALA A 142 -9.06 1.21 -26.30
N LEU A 143 -8.31 1.39 -27.39
CA LEU A 143 -6.97 0.84 -27.55
C LEU A 143 -5.97 1.48 -26.56
N SER A 144 -6.09 2.79 -26.32
CA SER A 144 -5.25 3.52 -25.36
C SER A 144 -5.51 3.07 -23.91
N MET A 145 -6.78 2.80 -23.57
CA MET A 145 -7.17 2.20 -22.28
C MET A 145 -6.61 0.79 -22.12
N LEU A 146 -6.70 -0.05 -23.17
CA LEU A 146 -6.13 -1.40 -23.17
C LEU A 146 -4.62 -1.36 -22.96
N LEU A 147 -3.92 -0.47 -23.68
CA LEU A 147 -2.48 -0.29 -23.54
C LEU A 147 -2.10 0.15 -22.12
N SER A 148 -2.89 1.04 -21.51
CA SER A 148 -2.71 1.47 -20.12
C SER A 148 -2.85 0.31 -19.12
N ILE A 149 -3.80 -0.61 -19.35
CA ILE A 149 -3.95 -1.83 -18.55
C ILE A 149 -2.69 -2.71 -18.66
N LEU A 150 -2.19 -2.93 -19.87
CA LEU A 150 -0.99 -3.75 -20.12
C LEU A 150 0.25 -3.14 -19.47
N VAL A 151 0.47 -1.83 -19.66
CA VAL A 151 1.57 -1.09 -19.04
C VAL A 151 1.52 -1.22 -17.52
N ARG A 152 0.35 -1.01 -16.90
CA ARG A 152 0.17 -1.19 -15.46
C ARG A 152 0.50 -2.61 -15.05
N LYS A 153 0.01 -3.62 -15.76
CA LYS A 153 0.26 -5.03 -15.42
C LYS A 153 1.75 -5.34 -15.43
N VAL A 154 2.48 -4.91 -16.46
CA VAL A 154 3.94 -5.07 -16.56
C VAL A 154 4.65 -4.39 -15.39
N ILE A 155 4.33 -3.12 -15.10
CA ILE A 155 4.98 -2.35 -14.02
C ILE A 155 4.72 -2.97 -12.65
N MET A 156 3.46 -3.36 -12.38
CA MET A 156 3.09 -4.04 -11.12
C MET A 156 3.80 -5.37 -10.96
N ASP A 157 3.79 -6.22 -11.98
CA ASP A 157 4.42 -7.53 -11.90
C ASP A 157 5.94 -7.41 -11.72
N GLN A 158 6.60 -6.47 -12.41
CA GLN A 158 8.03 -6.22 -12.23
C GLN A 158 8.38 -5.80 -10.78
N ASN A 159 7.60 -4.89 -10.18
CA ASN A 159 7.82 -4.45 -8.80
C ASN A 159 7.53 -5.56 -7.79
N ARG A 160 6.44 -6.32 -7.98
CA ARG A 160 6.08 -7.46 -7.13
C ARG A 160 7.13 -8.58 -7.19
N HIS A 161 7.65 -8.88 -8.39
CA HIS A 161 8.74 -9.83 -8.56
C HIS A 161 10.05 -9.35 -7.92
N ALA A 162 10.36 -8.06 -8.01
CA ALA A 162 11.55 -7.48 -7.37
C ALA A 162 11.50 -7.66 -5.84
N ILE A 163 10.37 -7.33 -5.23
CA ILE A 163 10.16 -7.49 -3.79
C ILE A 163 10.19 -8.96 -3.38
N SER A 164 9.49 -9.83 -4.11
CA SER A 164 9.46 -11.26 -3.83
C SER A 164 10.86 -11.89 -3.89
N THR A 165 11.66 -11.53 -4.90
CA THR A 165 13.03 -12.03 -5.03
C THR A 165 13.92 -11.53 -3.90
N ALA A 166 13.86 -10.24 -3.58
CA ALA A 166 14.62 -9.65 -2.49
C ALA A 166 14.22 -10.24 -1.13
N ALA A 167 12.94 -10.47 -0.91
CA ALA A 167 12.42 -11.08 0.31
C ALA A 167 12.93 -12.50 0.51
N ARG A 168 12.85 -13.35 -0.53
CA ARG A 168 13.40 -14.73 -0.45
C ARG A 168 14.88 -14.72 -0.12
N GLN A 169 15.66 -13.94 -0.87
CA GLN A 169 17.11 -13.84 -0.64
C GLN A 169 17.42 -13.37 0.80
N ALA A 170 16.68 -12.38 1.30
CA ALA A 170 16.81 -11.90 2.66
C ALA A 170 16.49 -12.98 3.70
N PHE A 171 15.38 -13.72 3.50
CA PHE A 171 14.95 -14.78 4.41
C PHE A 171 15.89 -15.98 4.43
N ASP A 172 16.45 -16.34 3.27
CA ASP A 172 17.44 -17.42 3.15
C ASP A 172 18.75 -17.04 3.85
N THR A 173 19.07 -15.75 3.91
CA THR A 173 20.29 -15.23 4.56
C THR A 173 20.17 -15.20 6.09
N SER A 174 19.02 -14.81 6.63
CA SER A 174 18.81 -14.76 8.09
C SER A 174 17.35 -14.96 8.45
N LYS A 175 17.11 -15.91 9.35
CA LYS A 175 15.80 -16.21 9.94
C LYS A 175 15.62 -15.59 11.32
N ASP A 176 16.61 -14.84 11.81
CA ASP A 176 16.57 -14.22 13.12
C ASP A 176 15.51 -13.12 13.11
N VAL A 177 14.53 -13.25 13.99
CA VAL A 177 13.44 -12.29 14.11
C VAL A 177 13.90 -11.11 14.96
N VAL A 178 13.74 -9.90 14.44
CA VAL A 178 14.03 -8.66 15.16
C VAL A 178 12.75 -8.00 15.65
N LYS A 179 12.85 -7.36 16.80
CA LYS A 179 11.78 -6.57 17.42
C LYS A 179 11.86 -5.15 16.91
N THR A 180 10.81 -4.70 16.24
CA THR A 180 10.77 -3.34 15.71
C THR A 180 9.54 -2.59 16.18
N PHE A 181 9.71 -1.30 16.39
CA PHE A 181 8.68 -0.38 16.84
C PHE A 181 8.58 0.74 15.82
N TRP A 182 7.36 1.08 15.41
CA TRP A 182 7.13 1.98 14.29
C TRP A 182 6.17 3.08 14.69
N THR A 183 6.54 4.31 14.38
CA THR A 183 5.66 5.47 14.46
C THR A 183 5.22 5.85 13.05
N LEU A 184 3.91 5.88 12.83
CA LEU A 184 3.32 6.29 11.56
C LEU A 184 3.16 7.82 11.49
N PRO A 185 2.97 8.39 10.29
CA PRO A 185 2.69 9.82 10.11
C PRO A 185 1.47 10.32 10.90
N THR A 186 0.52 9.43 11.20
CA THR A 186 -0.68 9.72 11.99
C THR A 186 -0.42 9.77 13.49
N GLY A 187 0.81 9.53 13.95
CA GLY A 187 1.17 9.38 15.36
C GLY A 187 0.81 8.02 15.97
N THR A 188 0.15 7.16 15.19
CA THR A 188 -0.16 5.78 15.58
C THR A 188 1.12 4.97 15.67
N VAL A 189 1.16 4.10 16.67
CA VAL A 189 2.31 3.25 16.96
C VAL A 189 1.94 1.79 16.74
N ILE A 190 2.83 1.05 16.08
CA ILE A 190 2.70 -0.38 15.84
C ILE A 190 4.00 -1.12 16.16
N THR A 191 3.87 -2.39 16.51
CA THR A 191 5.00 -3.30 16.69
C THR A 191 5.08 -4.24 15.50
N ILE A 192 6.27 -4.45 14.95
CA ILE A 192 6.50 -5.38 13.84
C ILE A 192 7.60 -6.37 14.23
N TYR A 193 7.30 -7.66 14.11
CA TYR A 193 8.26 -8.75 14.17
C TYR A 193 8.54 -9.21 12.76
N THR A 194 9.79 -9.14 12.35
CA THR A 194 10.22 -9.48 10.99
C THR A 194 11.62 -10.07 11.02
N PRO A 195 11.98 -10.98 10.10
CA PRO A 195 13.35 -11.41 9.92
C PRO A 195 14.28 -10.21 9.65
N ARG A 196 15.47 -10.23 10.26
CA ARG A 196 16.45 -9.12 10.25
C ARG A 196 16.71 -8.57 8.84
N ARG A 197 17.01 -9.46 7.90
CA ARG A 197 17.34 -9.08 6.52
C ARG A 197 16.14 -8.57 5.73
N ILE A 198 14.93 -9.05 6.04
CA ILE A 198 13.71 -8.52 5.39
C ILE A 198 13.51 -7.06 5.78
N LEU A 199 13.77 -6.70 7.04
CA LEU A 199 13.71 -5.31 7.47
C LEU A 199 14.66 -4.43 6.65
N THR A 200 15.95 -4.76 6.64
CA THR A 200 16.98 -3.92 6.01
C THR A 200 16.88 -3.89 4.49
N ASP A 201 16.67 -5.06 3.87
CA ASP A 201 16.86 -5.22 2.43
C ASP A 201 15.55 -5.04 1.63
N VAL A 202 14.39 -5.07 2.32
CA VAL A 202 13.06 -5.05 1.66
C VAL A 202 12.13 -3.99 2.22
N LEU A 203 12.07 -3.79 3.55
CA LEU A 203 11.15 -2.82 4.17
C LEU A 203 11.75 -1.40 4.21
N LEU A 204 13.05 -1.29 4.46
CA LEU A 204 13.78 -0.02 4.51
C LEU A 204 14.47 0.33 3.18
N THR A 205 14.85 -0.67 2.38
CA THR A 205 15.49 -0.48 1.08
C THR A 205 14.58 -0.92 -0.06
N ASN A 206 14.32 -0.04 -1.04
CA ASN A 206 13.43 -0.37 -2.17
C ASN A 206 14.09 -1.38 -3.12
N PRO A 207 13.53 -2.59 -3.29
CA PRO A 207 14.03 -3.54 -4.27
C PRO A 207 13.82 -3.00 -5.68
N ARG A 208 14.86 -3.09 -6.53
CA ARG A 208 14.78 -2.59 -7.92
C ARG A 208 14.32 -3.69 -8.88
N PRO A 209 13.50 -3.37 -9.89
CA PRO A 209 13.16 -4.29 -10.96
C PRO A 209 14.40 -4.84 -11.67
N HIS A 210 14.43 -6.16 -11.90
CA HIS A 210 15.56 -6.82 -12.56
C HIS A 210 15.71 -6.37 -14.03
N ARG A 211 14.59 -6.16 -14.73
CA ARG A 211 14.56 -5.74 -16.14
C ARG A 211 14.27 -4.25 -16.28
N LEU A 212 15.23 -3.41 -15.91
CA LEU A 212 15.08 -1.94 -15.93
C LEU A 212 14.72 -1.38 -17.31
N ARG A 213 15.25 -1.96 -18.39
CA ARG A 213 14.92 -1.53 -19.77
C ARG A 213 13.45 -1.74 -20.10
N LEU A 214 12.91 -2.93 -19.79
CA LEU A 214 11.49 -3.22 -19.99
C LEU A 214 10.62 -2.31 -19.13
N TYR A 215 11.02 -2.09 -17.88
CA TYR A 215 10.33 -1.19 -16.95
C TYR A 215 10.22 0.24 -17.50
N ASN A 216 11.34 0.81 -17.96
CA ASN A 216 11.38 2.16 -18.51
C ASN A 216 10.66 2.26 -19.86
N ALA A 217 10.76 1.23 -20.72
CA ALA A 217 10.02 1.18 -21.98
C ALA A 217 8.50 1.14 -21.73
N ALA A 218 8.04 0.32 -20.78
CA ALA A 218 6.64 0.26 -20.40
C ALA A 218 6.14 1.62 -19.86
N ARG A 219 6.95 2.33 -19.08
CA ARG A 219 6.62 3.68 -18.61
C ARG A 219 6.51 4.70 -19.74
N ALA A 220 7.44 4.69 -20.69
CA ALA A 220 7.39 5.56 -21.87
C ALA A 220 6.13 5.27 -22.70
N LEU A 221 5.83 3.98 -22.91
CA LEU A 221 4.59 3.54 -23.56
C LEU A 221 3.34 3.98 -22.80
N GLY A 222 3.38 3.98 -21.47
CA GLY A 222 2.31 4.50 -20.61
C GLY A 222 2.04 5.99 -20.83
N TRP A 223 3.08 6.81 -20.99
CA TRP A 223 2.93 8.24 -21.31
C TRP A 223 2.29 8.46 -22.68
N VAL A 224 2.71 7.71 -23.70
CA VAL A 224 2.12 7.76 -25.04
C VAL A 224 0.65 7.33 -24.99
N ALA A 225 0.36 6.21 -24.33
CA ALA A 225 -1.01 5.69 -24.15
C ALA A 225 -1.92 6.71 -23.45
N PHE A 226 -1.41 7.37 -22.40
CA PHE A 226 -2.13 8.41 -21.68
C PHE A 226 -2.43 9.64 -22.55
N GLY A 227 -1.46 10.11 -23.32
CA GLY A 227 -1.65 11.23 -24.26
C GLY A 227 -2.69 10.88 -25.33
N CYS A 228 -2.59 9.70 -25.93
CA CYS A 228 -3.58 9.21 -26.91
C CYS A 228 -4.97 9.09 -26.28
N HIS A 229 -5.08 8.57 -25.05
CA HIS A 229 -6.34 8.45 -24.33
C HIS A 229 -7.01 9.81 -24.12
N ILE A 230 -6.26 10.82 -23.65
CA ILE A 230 -6.79 12.18 -23.43
C ILE A 230 -7.37 12.77 -24.72
N ILE A 231 -6.60 12.73 -25.80
CA ILE A 231 -6.99 13.33 -27.07
C ILE A 231 -8.22 12.60 -27.63
N SER A 232 -8.17 11.27 -27.67
CA SER A 232 -9.24 10.46 -28.24
C SER A 232 -10.54 10.49 -27.43
N LEU A 233 -10.46 10.58 -26.09
CA LEU A 233 -11.63 10.74 -25.22
C LEU A 233 -12.33 12.09 -25.40
N GLY A 234 -11.59 13.15 -25.74
CA GLY A 234 -12.16 14.46 -26.06
C GLY A 234 -12.86 14.50 -27.43
N MET A 235 -12.45 13.62 -28.36
CA MET A 235 -12.90 13.63 -29.76
C MET A 235 -13.92 12.53 -30.09
N THR A 236 -14.11 11.54 -29.21
CA THR A 236 -15.10 10.47 -29.40
C THR A 236 -16.53 10.97 -29.26
N THR A 237 -17.48 10.20 -29.80
CA THR A 237 -18.91 10.47 -29.62
C THR A 237 -19.31 10.46 -28.13
N LEU A 238 -20.28 11.30 -27.76
CA LEU A 238 -20.72 11.43 -26.37
C LEU A 238 -21.14 10.09 -25.76
N PHE A 239 -21.79 9.22 -26.53
CA PHE A 239 -22.18 7.89 -26.09
C PHE A 239 -20.97 7.03 -25.67
N ASN A 240 -19.96 6.92 -26.53
CA ASN A 240 -18.74 6.17 -26.23
C ASN A 240 -17.93 6.82 -25.10
N GLN A 241 -17.95 8.16 -25.01
CA GLN A 241 -17.35 8.91 -23.92
C GLN A 241 -17.96 8.53 -22.57
N ILE A 242 -19.30 8.55 -22.45
CA ILE A 242 -20.00 8.23 -21.20
C ILE A 242 -19.71 6.80 -20.76
N ILE A 243 -19.77 5.82 -21.67
CA ILE A 243 -19.52 4.42 -21.32
C ILE A 243 -18.05 4.24 -20.87
N SER A 244 -17.10 4.87 -21.56
CA SER A 244 -15.68 4.80 -21.19
C SER A 244 -15.42 5.41 -19.80
N VAL A 245 -15.99 6.59 -19.54
CA VAL A 245 -15.86 7.28 -18.23
C VAL A 245 -16.56 6.48 -17.12
N ALA A 246 -17.75 5.94 -17.37
CA ALA A 246 -18.47 5.12 -16.40
C ALA A 246 -17.69 3.86 -16.04
N LEU A 247 -17.09 3.18 -17.04
CA LEU A 247 -16.25 2.01 -16.79
C LEU A 247 -14.99 2.38 -15.99
N LEU A 248 -14.31 3.46 -16.36
CA LEU A 248 -13.12 3.96 -15.65
C LEU A 248 -13.44 4.29 -14.19
N LEU A 249 -14.55 4.98 -13.94
CA LEU A 249 -14.99 5.33 -12.59
C LEU A 249 -15.36 4.09 -11.78
N LEU A 250 -16.16 3.18 -12.32
CA LEU A 250 -16.57 1.96 -11.62
C LEU A 250 -15.36 1.09 -11.26
N ALA A 251 -14.43 0.92 -12.21
CA ALA A 251 -13.18 0.20 -11.98
C ALA A 251 -12.30 0.88 -10.93
N THR A 252 -12.18 2.21 -11.00
CA THR A 252 -11.40 3.00 -10.03
C THR A 252 -11.99 2.89 -8.63
N VAL A 253 -13.30 3.01 -8.49
CA VAL A 253 -14.02 2.80 -7.23
C VAL A 253 -13.78 1.38 -6.71
N MET A 254 -13.91 0.35 -7.56
CA MET A 254 -13.66 -1.04 -7.16
C MET A 254 -12.24 -1.26 -6.61
N VAL A 255 -11.23 -0.63 -7.22
CA VAL A 255 -9.85 -0.67 -6.75
C VAL A 255 -9.69 0.07 -5.43
N VAL A 256 -10.16 1.32 -5.32
CA VAL A 256 -10.01 2.14 -4.11
C VAL A 256 -10.73 1.52 -2.91
N TYR A 257 -11.89 0.90 -3.11
CA TYR A 257 -12.58 0.12 -2.08
C TYR A 257 -11.97 -1.26 -1.82
N ARG A 258 -10.86 -1.60 -2.49
CA ARG A 258 -10.05 -2.80 -2.27
C ARG A 258 -10.81 -4.10 -2.49
N PHE A 259 -11.73 -4.11 -3.45
CA PHE A 259 -12.59 -5.27 -3.69
C PHE A 259 -11.79 -6.47 -4.24
N GLY A 260 -11.93 -7.62 -3.57
CA GLY A 260 -11.26 -8.86 -3.95
C GLY A 260 -9.76 -8.90 -3.68
N GLU A 261 -9.24 -8.02 -2.82
CA GLU A 261 -7.84 -8.04 -2.40
C GLU A 261 -7.58 -9.01 -1.25
N ARG A 262 -6.36 -9.56 -1.20
CA ARG A 262 -5.87 -10.35 -0.07
C ARG A 262 -4.79 -9.56 0.65
N GLU A 263 -5.19 -8.72 1.61
CA GLU A 263 -4.28 -7.76 2.26
C GLU A 263 -3.13 -8.39 3.05
N TYR A 264 -3.32 -9.62 3.53
CA TYR A 264 -2.29 -10.38 4.24
C TYR A 264 -1.17 -10.90 3.34
N LEU A 265 -1.33 -10.87 2.01
CA LEU A 265 -0.35 -11.38 1.05
C LEU A 265 0.12 -10.27 0.11
N ILE A 266 1.38 -9.87 0.26
CA ILE A 266 2.03 -8.82 -0.52
C ILE A 266 3.01 -9.45 -1.49
N GLY A 267 3.01 -8.96 -2.74
CA GLY A 267 3.78 -9.61 -3.79
C GLY A 267 3.32 -11.07 -3.98
N ASN A 268 4.28 -11.98 -4.07
CA ASN A 268 4.01 -13.39 -4.32
C ASN A 268 4.06 -14.26 -3.07
N ASP A 269 4.71 -13.80 -2.00
CA ASP A 269 5.24 -14.66 -0.94
C ASP A 269 5.34 -13.98 0.45
N ILE A 270 5.29 -12.65 0.53
CA ILE A 270 5.33 -11.96 1.83
C ILE A 270 3.96 -12.06 2.48
N VAL A 271 3.91 -12.75 3.61
CA VAL A 271 2.71 -12.89 4.43
C VAL A 271 2.83 -12.00 5.65
N ILE A 272 1.85 -11.11 5.83
CA ILE A 272 1.72 -10.29 7.02
C ILE A 272 0.55 -10.81 7.85
N CYS A 273 0.86 -11.36 9.02
CA CYS A 273 -0.12 -11.74 10.02
C CYS A 273 -0.32 -10.57 10.98
N ARG A 274 -1.58 -10.18 11.20
CA ARG A 274 -1.94 -9.15 12.17
C ARG A 274 -2.53 -9.79 13.42
N CYS A 275 -2.02 -9.39 14.57
CA CYS A 275 -2.57 -9.72 15.88
C CYS A 275 -2.78 -8.43 16.66
N ASP A 276 -4.00 -8.19 17.16
CA ASP A 276 -4.24 -7.07 18.06
C ASP A 276 -4.14 -7.59 19.50
N ALA A 277 -3.22 -7.02 20.29
CA ALA A 277 -3.11 -7.34 21.70
C ALA A 277 -4.41 -6.98 22.44
N LYS A 278 -4.87 -7.88 23.31
CA LYS A 278 -5.99 -7.60 24.23
C LYS A 278 -5.47 -6.74 25.39
N GLY A 279 -6.20 -5.69 25.74
CA GLY A 279 -5.88 -4.79 26.86
C GLY A 279 -5.51 -3.38 26.44
N GLU A 280 -4.89 -2.65 27.37
CA GLU A 280 -4.72 -1.19 27.29
C GLU A 280 -3.87 -0.69 26.12
N ARG A 281 -4.16 0.54 25.71
CA ARG A 281 -3.62 1.20 24.50
C ARG A 281 -2.51 2.22 24.80
N PHE A 282 -1.78 2.03 25.88
CA PHE A 282 -0.66 2.89 26.25
C PHE A 282 0.64 2.45 25.57
N ARG A 283 1.51 3.42 25.25
CA ARG A 283 2.85 3.14 24.71
C ARG A 283 3.68 2.30 25.69
N ALA A 284 3.60 2.59 26.99
CA ALA A 284 4.28 1.81 28.04
C ALA A 284 3.89 0.32 28.04
N ALA A 285 2.60 0.03 27.89
CA ALA A 285 2.11 -1.34 27.76
C ALA A 285 2.65 -2.02 26.49
N THR A 286 2.77 -1.28 25.39
CA THR A 286 3.40 -1.79 24.15
C THR A 286 4.88 -2.13 24.38
N TYR A 287 5.61 -1.26 25.07
CA TYR A 287 7.02 -1.47 25.41
C TYR A 287 7.24 -2.70 26.29
N ALA A 288 6.37 -2.93 27.27
CA ALA A 288 6.43 -4.14 28.09
C ALA A 288 6.19 -5.43 27.30
N ARG A 289 5.26 -5.41 26.32
CA ARG A 289 4.99 -6.56 25.44
C ARG A 289 6.15 -6.94 24.53
N LEU A 290 7.07 -6.01 24.28
CA LEU A 290 8.28 -6.28 23.51
C LEU A 290 9.30 -7.12 24.28
N ASP A 291 9.11 -7.32 25.59
CA ASP A 291 10.00 -8.12 26.45
C ASP A 291 11.47 -7.72 26.27
N LEU A 292 11.75 -6.45 26.54
CA LEU A 292 13.03 -5.81 26.20
C LEU A 292 14.17 -6.30 27.09
N SER A 293 15.31 -6.63 26.48
CA SER A 293 16.57 -6.83 27.21
C SER A 293 17.15 -5.49 27.69
N GLY A 294 18.09 -5.52 28.66
CA GLY A 294 18.72 -4.29 29.17
C GLY A 294 19.35 -3.40 28.08
N LYS A 295 19.98 -4.01 27.06
CA LYS A 295 20.55 -3.29 25.91
C LYS A 295 19.48 -2.67 25.01
N GLU A 296 18.37 -3.39 24.83
CA GLU A 296 17.22 -2.91 24.06
C GLU A 296 16.58 -1.70 24.77
N GLU A 297 16.47 -1.72 26.10
CA GLU A 297 15.99 -0.57 26.87
C GLU A 297 16.91 0.65 26.80
N GLU A 298 18.23 0.45 26.76
CA GLU A 298 19.19 1.54 26.55
C GLU A 298 18.98 2.22 25.20
N SER A 299 18.71 1.43 24.15
CA SER A 299 18.35 1.96 22.83
C SER A 299 17.06 2.78 22.87
N MET A 300 16.05 2.33 23.63
CA MET A 300 14.80 3.07 23.82
C MET A 300 15.00 4.42 24.53
N VAL A 301 15.93 4.50 25.49
CA VAL A 301 16.31 5.76 26.16
C VAL A 301 17.02 6.68 25.18
N LEU A 302 17.97 6.15 24.39
CA LEU A 302 18.72 6.93 23.40
C LEU A 302 17.80 7.61 22.38
N TRP A 303 16.73 6.92 21.98
CA TRP A 303 15.73 7.45 21.03
C TRP A 303 14.62 8.27 21.68
N ASN A 304 14.72 8.58 22.97
CA ASN A 304 13.70 9.30 23.74
C ASN A 304 12.32 8.63 23.72
N LEU A 305 12.26 7.31 23.51
CA LEU A 305 11.03 6.52 23.62
C LEU A 305 10.74 6.18 25.10
N PHE A 306 11.81 6.03 25.89
CA PHE A 306 11.79 6.00 27.35
C PHE A 306 12.36 7.28 27.93
N PRO A 307 11.91 7.70 29.13
CA PRO A 307 12.55 8.80 29.83
C PRO A 307 13.97 8.42 30.25
N HIS A 308 14.83 9.43 30.36
CA HIS A 308 16.18 9.26 30.88
C HIS A 308 16.18 8.57 32.25
N LYS A 309 17.25 7.84 32.54
CA LYS A 309 17.42 7.07 33.80
C LYS A 309 17.42 7.96 35.05
N THR A 310 17.50 9.28 34.90
CA THR A 310 17.32 10.26 35.98
C THR A 310 15.90 10.26 36.55
N ASN A 311 14.89 9.84 35.78
CA ASN A 311 13.52 9.66 36.27
C ASN A 311 13.38 8.29 36.97
N THR A 312 13.99 8.17 38.15
CA THR A 312 14.05 6.92 38.93
C THR A 312 12.66 6.35 39.26
N GLU A 313 11.67 7.21 39.47
CA GLU A 313 10.32 6.81 39.84
C GLU A 313 9.55 6.17 38.68
N TRP A 314 9.63 6.75 37.47
CA TRP A 314 9.06 6.14 36.27
C TRP A 314 9.65 4.74 36.07
N TRP A 315 10.96 4.60 36.24
CA TRP A 315 11.66 3.32 36.11
C TRP A 315 11.23 2.30 37.18
N SER A 316 11.03 2.73 38.43
CA SER A 316 10.52 1.84 39.49
C SER A 316 9.12 1.32 39.14
N LYS A 317 8.18 2.22 38.80
CA LYS A 317 6.80 1.86 38.44
C LYS A 317 6.76 0.98 37.19
N TYR A 318 7.56 1.30 36.17
CA TYR A 318 7.68 0.48 34.97
C TYR A 318 8.16 -0.93 35.30
N ARG A 319 9.23 -1.08 36.08
CA ARG A 319 9.77 -2.38 36.51
C ARG A 319 8.75 -3.18 37.31
N ASP A 320 7.99 -2.55 38.20
CA ASP A 320 6.95 -3.21 38.98
C ASP A 320 5.79 -3.69 38.11
N CYS A 321 5.39 -2.89 37.13
CA CYS A 321 4.36 -3.30 36.15
C CYS A 321 4.85 -4.45 35.26
N VAL A 322 6.12 -4.43 34.82
CA VAL A 322 6.73 -5.53 34.06
C VAL A 322 6.74 -6.82 34.88
N ARG A 323 7.08 -6.77 36.19
CA ARG A 323 7.02 -7.93 37.10
C ARG A 323 5.61 -8.50 37.26
N GLN A 324 4.60 -7.65 37.26
CA GLN A 324 3.18 -8.03 37.33
C GLN A 324 2.64 -8.56 35.99
N GLY A 325 3.44 -8.55 34.93
CA GLY A 325 3.06 -8.99 33.59
C GLY A 325 2.03 -8.07 32.91
N ASN A 326 1.28 -8.61 31.95
CA ASN A 326 0.36 -7.83 31.11
C ASN A 326 -0.74 -7.09 31.90
N SER A 327 -1.14 -7.58 33.08
CA SER A 327 -2.10 -6.92 33.97
C SER A 327 -1.53 -5.73 34.74
N GLY A 328 -0.20 -5.59 34.83
CA GLY A 328 0.43 -4.49 35.56
C GLY A 328 0.15 -3.11 34.94
N PHE A 329 -0.16 -3.06 33.65
CA PHE A 329 -0.34 -1.81 32.90
C PHE A 329 -1.80 -1.34 32.75
N THR A 330 -2.78 -2.02 33.39
CA THR A 330 -4.20 -1.68 33.25
C THR A 330 -4.57 -0.29 33.81
N SER A 331 -3.83 0.20 34.80
CA SER A 331 -3.99 1.52 35.42
C SER A 331 -2.72 2.37 35.29
N TRP A 332 -1.99 2.21 34.18
CA TRP A 332 -0.71 2.89 33.97
C TRP A 332 -0.81 4.42 34.12
N ASP A 333 -1.87 5.03 33.57
CA ASP A 333 -2.10 6.46 33.67
C ASP A 333 -2.39 6.91 35.11
N GLU A 334 -3.18 6.16 35.89
CA GLU A 334 -3.44 6.48 37.30
C GLU A 334 -2.17 6.35 38.15
N LYS A 335 -1.36 5.30 37.90
CA LYS A 335 -0.05 5.10 38.55
C LYS A 335 0.93 6.24 38.23
N LEU A 336 0.80 6.87 37.05
CA LEU A 336 1.55 8.05 36.64
C LEU A 336 0.91 9.38 37.06
N ALA A 337 -0.41 9.45 37.24
CA ALA A 337 -1.12 10.67 37.59
C ALA A 337 -1.02 10.98 39.09
N GLY A 338 -1.09 9.95 39.94
CA GLY A 338 -0.85 10.10 41.38
C GLY A 338 0.51 10.74 41.72
N TYR A 339 1.44 10.74 40.76
CA TYR A 339 2.73 11.44 40.86
C TYR A 339 2.65 12.97 40.68
N TYR A 340 1.79 13.47 39.80
CA TYR A 340 1.72 14.91 39.54
C TYR A 340 0.96 15.65 40.63
N ASP A 341 -0.02 15.00 41.27
CA ASP A 341 -0.77 15.60 42.37
C ASP A 341 0.02 15.63 43.70
N GLU A 342 0.91 14.65 43.95
CA GLU A 342 1.74 14.62 45.17
C GLU A 342 2.87 15.68 45.20
N LYS A 343 3.22 16.28 44.05
CA LYS A 343 4.28 17.31 43.95
C LYS A 343 3.77 18.75 43.85
N VAL A 344 2.45 18.96 43.86
CA VAL A 344 1.82 20.29 43.83
C VAL A 344 1.38 20.77 45.23
N VAL A 345 1.68 20.00 46.28
CA VAL A 345 1.41 20.37 47.69
C VAL A 345 2.67 20.79 48.43
#